data_AF-L0FWJ4-F1
#
_entry.id   AF-L0FWJ4-F1
#
_cell.length_a   1.000
_cell.length_b   1.000
_cell.length_c   1.000
_cell.angle_alpha   90.00
_cell.angle_beta   90.00
_cell.angle_gamma   90.00
#
_symmetry.space_group_name_H-M   'P 1'
#
loop_
_entity.id
_entity.type
_entity.pdbx_description
1 polymer ?
#
loop_
_entity_poly.entity_id
_entity_poly.type
_entity_poly.pdbx_seq_one_letter_code
_entity_poly.pdbx_strand_id
1 'polypeptide(L)'
;MKRILIILVFMGVGSMAFAQSKSVDALYKKYEDNEEFFHLDMAGSFFDFADGLDFDFGEDGMATIAKSVDRMKFFKLPVGRNLSKSDFMDLQKGLRKERYDLMMEMSEKDSQVIIYSKGNDILSDLVLMIGGDDDDDFMVIELKGEFESQALAEAMP
;
A
#
# COMPACT_ATOMS: atom_id res chain seq x y z
N MET A 1 10.38 9.38 -42.68
CA MET A 1 9.87 8.13 -42.03
C MET A 1 10.51 7.84 -40.67
N LYS A 2 11.82 8.04 -40.46
CA LYS A 2 12.48 7.78 -39.16
C LYS A 2 12.01 8.64 -37.97
N ARG A 3 11.46 9.84 -38.24
CA ARG A 3 10.95 10.77 -37.20
C ARG A 3 9.57 10.39 -36.65
N ILE A 4 8.76 9.65 -37.41
CA ILE A 4 7.42 9.22 -37.00
C ILE A 4 7.51 8.05 -36.01
N LEU A 5 8.50 7.16 -36.19
CA LEU A 5 8.77 6.05 -35.27
C LEU A 5 9.15 6.52 -33.86
N ILE A 6 9.89 7.62 -33.72
CA ILE A 6 10.29 8.16 -32.40
C ILE A 6 9.09 8.71 -31.62
N ILE A 7 8.13 9.35 -32.32
CA ILE A 7 6.92 9.90 -31.69
C ILE A 7 5.98 8.78 -31.21
N LEU A 8 5.90 7.68 -31.97
CA LEU A 8 5.13 6.49 -31.59
C LEU A 8 5.71 5.76 -30.38
N VAL A 9 7.03 5.72 -30.23
CA VAL A 9 7.70 5.15 -29.05
C VAL A 9 7.46 6.01 -27.81
N PHE A 10 7.51 7.35 -27.93
CA PHE A 10 7.24 8.24 -26.79
C PHE A 10 5.77 8.26 -26.34
N MET A 11 4.81 8.00 -27.24
CA MET A 11 3.39 7.86 -26.88
C MET A 11 3.08 6.57 -26.11
N GLY A 12 3.93 5.53 -26.22
CA GLY A 12 3.74 4.26 -25.52
C GLY A 12 4.22 4.23 -24.07
N VAL A 13 5.04 5.20 -23.64
CA VAL A 13 5.64 5.22 -22.29
C VAL A 13 4.70 5.80 -21.23
N GLY A 14 3.61 6.46 -21.64
CA GLY A 14 2.69 7.15 -20.72
C GLY A 14 1.77 6.24 -19.88
N SER A 15 1.74 4.93 -20.13
CA SER A 15 0.79 4.01 -19.48
C SER A 15 1.39 3.09 -18.43
N MET A 16 2.65 3.28 -18.02
CA MET A 16 3.25 2.47 -16.92
C MET A 16 3.05 3.09 -15.52
N ALA A 17 2.41 4.26 -15.40
CA ALA A 17 2.15 4.92 -14.12
C ALA A 17 0.91 4.39 -13.36
N PHE A 18 0.32 3.26 -13.77
CA PHE A 18 -0.95 2.74 -13.22
C PHE A 18 -0.81 1.79 -12.03
N ALA A 19 0.38 1.64 -11.46
CA ALA A 19 0.61 0.75 -10.32
C ALA A 19 0.25 1.38 -8.96
N GLN A 20 -0.60 2.41 -8.87
CA GLN A 20 -1.11 2.92 -7.58
C GLN A 20 -2.60 2.69 -7.46
N SER A 21 -3.05 2.24 -6.29
CA SER A 21 -4.47 2.21 -6.00
C SER A 21 -5.02 3.64 -6.09
N LYS A 22 -5.99 3.86 -6.98
CA LYS A 22 -6.65 5.17 -7.09
C LYS A 22 -7.45 5.46 -5.83
N SER A 23 -7.96 4.42 -5.19
CA SER A 23 -8.77 4.50 -3.97
C SER A 23 -7.91 4.84 -2.75
N VAL A 24 -6.73 4.23 -2.60
CA VAL A 24 -5.78 4.63 -1.54
C VAL A 24 -5.30 6.06 -1.77
N ASP A 25 -4.94 6.41 -3.00
CA ASP A 25 -4.48 7.77 -3.35
C ASP A 25 -5.56 8.83 -3.09
N ALA A 26 -6.82 8.52 -3.40
CA ALA A 26 -7.95 9.39 -3.14
C ALA A 26 -8.17 9.60 -1.63
N LEU A 27 -8.06 8.53 -0.83
CA LEU A 27 -8.20 8.62 0.62
C LEU A 27 -7.04 9.41 1.25
N TYR A 28 -5.81 9.17 0.79
CA TYR A 28 -4.64 9.93 1.21
C TYR A 28 -4.81 11.42 0.92
N LYS A 29 -5.14 11.78 -0.32
CA LYS A 29 -5.32 13.17 -0.76
C LYS A 29 -6.47 13.88 -0.06
N LYS A 30 -7.48 13.14 0.39
CA LYS A 30 -8.59 13.70 1.20
C LYS A 30 -8.06 14.33 2.49
N TYR A 31 -6.96 13.82 3.05
CA TYR A 31 -6.40 14.24 4.34
C TYR A 31 -5.01 14.88 4.25
N GLU A 32 -4.37 14.90 3.08
CA GLU A 32 -3.01 15.44 2.87
C GLU A 32 -2.82 16.89 3.37
N ASP A 33 -3.87 17.72 3.30
CA ASP A 33 -3.82 19.12 3.76
C ASP A 33 -4.22 19.30 5.25
N ASN A 34 -4.52 18.22 5.98
CA ASN A 34 -4.89 18.29 7.40
C ASN A 34 -3.61 18.31 8.28
N GLU A 35 -3.50 19.31 9.17
CA GLU A 35 -2.33 19.49 10.05
C GLU A 35 -2.08 18.33 11.02
N GLU A 36 -3.12 17.58 11.38
CA GLU A 36 -3.04 16.41 12.27
C GLU A 36 -2.84 15.11 11.48
N PHE A 37 -2.71 15.18 10.15
CA PHE A 37 -2.52 14.00 9.32
C PHE A 37 -1.11 13.44 9.46
N PHE A 38 -1.01 12.30 10.13
CA PHE A 38 0.20 11.51 10.13
C PHE A 38 0.30 10.67 8.86
N HIS A 39 1.36 10.86 8.09
CA HIS A 39 1.63 10.08 6.89
C HIS A 39 3.12 9.92 6.60
N LEU A 40 3.44 8.85 5.88
CA LEU A 40 4.78 8.46 5.47
C LEU A 40 4.68 7.89 4.04
N ASP A 41 5.42 8.46 3.10
CA ASP A 41 5.51 8.00 1.71
C ASP A 41 6.98 7.77 1.38
N MET A 42 7.37 6.50 1.31
CA MET A 42 8.76 6.07 1.13
C MET A 42 8.91 5.34 -0.20
N ALA A 43 9.90 5.75 -0.98
CA ALA A 43 10.37 4.99 -2.14
C ALA A 43 11.25 3.81 -1.70
N GLY A 44 11.29 2.75 -2.50
CA GLY A 44 12.13 1.56 -2.28
C GLY A 44 13.59 1.88 -1.96
N SER A 45 14.14 2.89 -2.65
CA SER A 45 15.51 3.38 -2.43
C SER A 45 15.79 3.87 -1.01
N PHE A 46 14.76 4.22 -0.23
CA PHE A 46 14.93 4.56 1.18
C PHE A 46 15.25 3.32 2.03
N PHE A 47 14.64 2.17 1.72
CA PHE A 47 14.95 0.90 2.38
C PHE A 47 16.38 0.46 2.05
N ASP A 48 16.79 0.53 0.78
CA ASP A 48 18.18 0.26 0.38
C ASP A 48 19.19 1.17 1.10
N PHE A 49 18.82 2.44 1.30
CA PHE A 49 19.65 3.40 2.03
C PHE A 49 19.74 3.05 3.52
N ALA A 50 18.62 2.65 4.15
CA ALA A 50 18.58 2.30 5.56
C ALA A 50 19.34 0.99 5.86
N ASP A 51 19.25 -0.01 4.98
CA ASP A 51 20.05 -1.24 5.02
C ASP A 51 21.55 -0.91 4.95
N GLY A 52 21.94 0.05 4.10
CA GLY A 52 23.33 0.53 3.98
C GLY A 52 23.87 1.23 5.23
N LEU A 53 23.00 1.60 6.18
CA LEU A 53 23.36 2.22 7.46
C LEU A 53 23.39 1.22 8.63
N ASP A 54 23.21 -0.09 8.36
CA ASP A 54 23.22 -1.17 9.36
C ASP A 54 22.17 -0.95 10.47
N PHE A 55 21.01 -0.38 10.09
CA PHE A 55 19.85 -0.33 10.98
C PHE A 55 19.24 -1.73 11.08
N ASP A 56 19.34 -2.33 12.27
CA ASP A 56 18.82 -3.67 12.55
C ASP A 56 17.28 -3.64 12.62
N PHE A 57 16.63 -3.70 11.45
CA PHE A 57 15.21 -4.00 11.32
C PHE A 57 15.05 -5.52 11.44
N GLY A 58 14.96 -6.01 12.67
CA GLY A 58 15.18 -7.41 13.04
C GLY A 58 14.51 -8.50 12.19
N GLU A 59 15.20 -9.66 12.21
CA GLU A 59 14.90 -10.99 11.65
C GLU A 59 14.63 -11.10 10.13
N ASP A 60 15.25 -12.13 9.55
CA ASP A 60 15.50 -12.39 8.11
C ASP A 60 14.28 -12.29 7.16
N GLY A 61 13.06 -12.27 7.67
CA GLY A 61 11.82 -12.11 6.90
C GLY A 61 11.53 -10.68 6.44
N MET A 62 11.86 -9.67 7.26
CA MET A 62 11.56 -8.26 6.93
C MET A 62 12.50 -7.68 5.85
N ALA A 63 13.75 -8.15 5.81
CA ALA A 63 14.73 -7.76 4.79
C ALA A 63 14.32 -8.21 3.37
N THR A 64 13.62 -9.35 3.26
CA THR A 64 13.14 -9.86 1.96
C THR A 64 11.95 -9.04 1.43
N ILE A 65 11.06 -8.61 2.34
CA ILE A 65 9.97 -7.69 2.00
C ILE A 65 10.54 -6.33 1.60
N ALA A 66 11.49 -5.78 2.37
CA ALA A 66 12.12 -4.49 2.08
C ALA A 66 12.74 -4.40 0.68
N LYS A 67 13.45 -5.45 0.22
CA LYS A 67 14.05 -5.51 -1.12
C LYS A 67 13.05 -5.62 -2.27
N SER A 68 11.84 -6.07 -1.96
CA SER A 68 10.79 -6.28 -2.93
C SER A 68 9.81 -5.10 -2.98
N VAL A 69 9.94 -4.12 -2.07
CA VAL A 69 9.08 -2.93 -2.01
C VAL A 69 9.66 -1.81 -2.87
N ASP A 70 8.94 -1.45 -3.94
CA ASP A 70 9.22 -0.27 -4.75
C ASP A 70 8.74 1.02 -4.06
N ARG A 71 7.66 0.94 -3.27
CA ARG A 71 7.10 2.08 -2.54
C ARG A 71 6.21 1.62 -1.40
N MET A 72 6.28 2.32 -0.27
CA MET A 72 5.38 2.19 0.86
C MET A 72 4.65 3.50 1.10
N LYS A 73 3.33 3.45 1.24
CA LYS A 73 2.54 4.53 1.84
C LYS A 73 1.95 4.04 3.15
N PHE A 74 2.14 4.81 4.20
CA PHE A 74 1.55 4.56 5.50
C PHE A 74 0.90 5.84 5.99
N PHE A 75 -0.34 5.76 6.46
CA PHE A 75 -1.01 6.92 7.03
C PHE A 75 -2.08 6.52 8.03
N LYS A 76 -2.33 7.42 8.98
CA LYS A 76 -3.39 7.33 9.98
C LYS A 76 -4.46 8.36 9.68
N LEU A 77 -5.73 7.96 9.74
CA LEU A 77 -6.84 8.89 9.49
C LEU A 77 -6.98 9.88 10.65
N PRO A 78 -7.01 11.20 10.40
CA PRO A 78 -7.03 12.24 11.43
C PRO A 78 -8.47 12.59 11.85
N VAL A 79 -9.36 11.60 11.90
CA VAL A 79 -10.80 11.81 12.13
C VAL A 79 -11.36 10.73 13.04
N GLY A 80 -12.44 11.07 13.76
CA GLY A 80 -13.09 10.14 14.68
C GLY A 80 -13.65 8.89 13.99
N ARG A 81 -13.88 7.85 14.81
CA ARG A 81 -14.24 6.48 14.45
C ARG A 81 -15.31 6.37 13.37
N ASN A 82 -16.41 7.12 13.48
CA ASN A 82 -17.53 6.99 12.55
C ASN A 82 -17.15 7.37 11.11
N LEU A 83 -16.39 8.45 10.96
CA LEU A 83 -15.95 8.91 9.64
C LEU A 83 -14.87 7.98 9.10
N SER A 84 -13.94 7.55 9.96
CA SER A 84 -12.91 6.56 9.61
C SER A 84 -13.50 5.22 9.14
N LYS A 85 -14.52 4.68 9.84
CA LYS A 85 -15.25 3.47 9.42
C LYS A 85 -15.93 3.66 8.06
N SER A 86 -16.51 4.84 7.81
CA SER A 86 -17.10 5.16 6.50
C SER A 86 -16.05 5.18 5.39
N ASP A 87 -14.92 5.82 5.63
CA ASP A 87 -13.83 5.91 4.67
C ASP A 87 -13.20 4.54 4.38
N PHE A 88 -13.08 3.68 5.38
CA PHE A 88 -12.65 2.29 5.19
C PHE A 88 -13.62 1.51 4.31
N MET A 89 -14.94 1.62 4.56
CA MET A 89 -15.93 0.96 3.70
C MET A 89 -15.86 1.44 2.24
N ASP A 90 -15.59 2.72 2.02
CA ASP A 90 -15.43 3.28 0.69
C ASP A 90 -14.12 2.87 0.03
N LEU A 91 -13.02 2.82 0.79
CA LEU A 91 -11.74 2.26 0.35
C LEU A 91 -11.91 0.80 -0.08
N GLN A 92 -12.54 -0.05 0.72
CA GLN A 92 -12.80 -1.46 0.37
C GLN A 92 -13.62 -1.59 -0.93
N LYS A 93 -14.66 -0.77 -1.11
CA LYS A 93 -15.43 -0.75 -2.37
C LYS A 93 -14.56 -0.33 -3.55
N GLY A 94 -13.68 0.65 -3.33
CA GLY A 94 -12.72 1.13 -4.30
C GLY A 94 -11.72 0.06 -4.73
N LEU A 95 -11.07 -0.60 -3.77
CA LEU A 95 -10.13 -1.70 -4.00
C LEU A 95 -10.77 -2.84 -4.79
N ARG A 96 -12.00 -3.26 -4.45
CA ARG A 96 -12.74 -4.27 -5.23
C ARG A 96 -12.99 -3.83 -6.68
N LYS A 97 -13.33 -2.56 -6.92
CA LYS A 97 -13.49 -2.02 -8.29
C LYS A 97 -12.17 -1.98 -9.05
N GLU A 98 -11.06 -1.85 -8.34
CA GLU A 98 -9.71 -1.86 -8.88
C GLU A 98 -9.11 -3.27 -9.03
N ARG A 99 -9.92 -4.30 -8.82
CA ARG A 99 -9.58 -5.72 -8.93
C ARG A 99 -8.51 -6.17 -7.93
N TYR A 100 -8.59 -5.64 -6.71
CA TYR A 100 -7.91 -6.25 -5.59
C TYR A 100 -8.74 -7.43 -5.06
N ASP A 101 -8.04 -8.49 -4.69
CA ASP A 101 -8.58 -9.68 -4.04
C ASP A 101 -8.42 -9.57 -2.52
N LEU A 102 -9.45 -9.97 -1.79
CA LEU A 102 -9.39 -10.06 -0.33
C LEU A 102 -8.56 -11.29 0.04
N MET A 103 -7.38 -11.08 0.66
CA MET A 103 -6.53 -12.17 1.12
C MET A 103 -6.88 -12.62 2.53
N MET A 104 -7.10 -11.66 3.42
CA MET A 104 -7.31 -11.92 4.83
C MET A 104 -8.24 -10.87 5.42
N GLU A 105 -9.16 -11.30 6.26
CA GLU A 105 -9.97 -10.45 7.11
C GLU A 105 -10.02 -11.08 8.49
N MET A 106 -9.53 -10.34 9.48
CA MET A 106 -9.57 -10.71 10.88
C MET A 106 -10.33 -9.63 11.63
N SER A 107 -11.21 -10.04 12.53
CA SER A 107 -11.93 -9.13 13.42
C SER A 107 -11.96 -9.73 14.81
N GLU A 108 -11.34 -9.03 15.76
CA GLU A 108 -11.40 -9.28 17.17
C GLU A 108 -12.12 -8.11 17.86
N LYS A 109 -12.58 -8.28 19.11
CA LYS A 109 -13.56 -7.40 19.77
C LYS A 109 -13.39 -5.91 19.49
N ASP A 110 -12.15 -5.43 19.57
CA ASP A 110 -11.80 -4.02 19.48
C ASP A 110 -10.84 -3.72 18.30
N SER A 111 -10.61 -4.68 17.39
CA SER A 111 -9.68 -4.54 16.28
C SER A 111 -10.11 -5.29 15.01
N GLN A 112 -9.86 -4.68 13.86
CA GLN A 112 -10.11 -5.24 12.54
C GLN A 112 -8.86 -5.07 11.69
N VAL A 113 -8.42 -6.14 11.06
CA VAL A 113 -7.32 -6.15 10.09
C VAL A 113 -7.83 -6.74 8.78
N ILE A 114 -7.68 -6.00 7.70
CA ILE A 114 -8.10 -6.41 6.36
C ILE A 114 -6.92 -6.26 5.41
N ILE A 115 -6.63 -7.31 4.66
CA ILE A 115 -5.54 -7.36 3.70
C ILE A 115 -6.11 -7.62 2.31
N TYR A 116 -5.85 -6.68 1.42
CA TYR A 116 -6.11 -6.81 -0.01
C TYR A 116 -4.81 -6.99 -0.77
N SER A 117 -4.82 -7.78 -1.83
CA SER A 117 -3.71 -7.85 -2.78
C SER A 117 -4.18 -7.68 -4.21
N LYS A 118 -3.22 -7.43 -5.09
CA LYS A 118 -3.43 -7.42 -6.52
C LYS A 118 -2.27 -8.10 -7.21
N GLY A 119 -2.58 -8.89 -8.22
CA GLY A 119 -1.62 -9.80 -8.86
C GLY A 119 -2.05 -11.25 -8.65
N ASN A 120 -1.38 -12.17 -9.36
CA ASN A 120 -1.67 -13.60 -9.27
C ASN A 120 -0.50 -14.28 -8.54
N ASP A 121 0.41 -14.91 -9.28
CA ASP A 121 1.57 -15.62 -8.71
C ASP A 121 2.60 -14.65 -8.10
N ILE A 122 2.77 -13.49 -8.74
CA ILE A 122 3.52 -12.34 -8.26
C ILE A 122 2.50 -11.25 -7.92
N LEU A 123 2.49 -10.82 -6.65
CA LEU A 123 1.66 -9.72 -6.20
C LEU A 123 2.36 -8.40 -6.54
N SER A 124 1.61 -7.48 -7.16
CA SER A 124 2.09 -6.14 -7.51
C SER A 124 1.81 -5.11 -6.41
N ASP A 125 0.75 -5.34 -5.63
CA ASP A 125 0.26 -4.41 -4.62
C ASP A 125 -0.33 -5.16 -3.42
N LEU A 126 -0.12 -4.61 -2.23
CA LEU A 126 -0.76 -5.01 -0.99
C LEU A 126 -1.35 -3.78 -0.32
N VAL A 127 -2.55 -3.90 0.23
CA VAL A 127 -3.20 -2.86 1.03
C VAL A 127 -3.67 -3.47 2.34
N LEU A 128 -3.02 -3.04 3.42
CA LEU A 128 -3.38 -3.34 4.80
C LEU A 128 -4.27 -2.23 5.34
N MET A 129 -5.38 -2.61 5.94
CA MET A 129 -6.30 -1.71 6.62
C MET A 129 -6.43 -2.20 8.06
N ILE A 130 -6.04 -1.36 9.01
CA ILE A 130 -6.17 -1.64 10.45
C ILE A 130 -7.17 -0.64 11.00
N GLY A 131 -8.24 -1.13 11.62
CA GLY A 131 -9.23 -0.31 12.30
C GLY A 131 -9.43 -0.80 13.72
N GLY A 132 -9.31 0.08 14.70
CA GLY A 132 -9.64 -0.23 16.09
C GLY A 132 -10.98 0.35 16.50
N ASP A 133 -11.35 0.08 17.75
CA ASP A 133 -12.45 0.79 18.37
C ASP A 133 -12.03 2.16 18.90
N ASP A 134 -10.77 2.50 19.14
CA ASP A 134 -10.45 3.90 19.49
C ASP A 134 -10.41 4.82 18.27
N ASP A 135 -10.70 6.11 18.48
CA ASP A 135 -10.72 7.14 17.42
C ASP A 135 -9.36 7.25 16.69
N ASP A 136 -8.31 6.73 17.32
CA ASP A 136 -6.90 6.85 16.94
C ASP A 136 -6.32 5.60 16.24
N ASP A 137 -7.13 4.60 15.91
CA ASP A 137 -6.64 3.28 15.49
C ASP A 137 -6.88 2.96 14.00
N PHE A 138 -7.24 3.96 13.19
CA PHE A 138 -7.52 3.75 11.76
C PHE A 138 -6.30 4.06 10.90
N MET A 139 -5.63 3.01 10.44
CA MET A 139 -4.39 3.06 9.68
C MET A 139 -4.51 2.33 8.34
N VAL A 140 -3.83 2.85 7.34
CA VAL A 140 -3.71 2.23 6.02
C VAL A 140 -2.25 2.13 5.65
N ILE A 141 -1.84 0.94 5.20
CA ILE A 141 -0.52 0.66 4.64
C ILE A 141 -0.72 0.14 3.22
N GLU A 142 -0.19 0.85 2.22
CA GLU A 142 -0.08 0.38 0.83
C GLU A 142 1.39 0.03 0.57
N LEU A 143 1.65 -1.22 0.20
CA LEU A 143 2.95 -1.68 -0.28
C LEU A 143 2.84 -1.98 -1.76
N LYS A 144 3.86 -1.59 -2.51
CA LYS A 144 3.97 -1.90 -3.93
C LYS A 144 5.31 -2.50 -4.23
N GLY A 145 5.32 -3.36 -5.23
CA GLY A 145 6.51 -4.04 -5.67
C GLY A 145 6.17 -5.42 -6.17
N GLU A 146 7.17 -6.27 -6.38
CA GLU A 146 6.97 -7.63 -6.89
C GLU A 146 7.18 -8.63 -5.76
N PHE A 147 6.09 -9.10 -5.17
CA PHE A 147 6.13 -10.05 -4.06
C PHE A 147 5.79 -11.45 -4.54
N GLU A 148 6.71 -12.40 -4.36
CA GLU A 148 6.37 -13.81 -4.52
C GLU A 148 5.39 -14.22 -3.41
N SER A 149 4.22 -14.72 -3.80
CA SER A 149 3.15 -15.13 -2.89
C SER A 149 3.61 -16.12 -1.79
N GLN A 150 4.60 -16.95 -2.10
CA GLN A 150 5.19 -17.92 -1.16
C GLN A 150 6.03 -17.23 -0.07
N ALA A 151 6.83 -16.22 -0.42
CA ALA A 151 7.65 -15.48 0.54
C ALA A 151 6.79 -14.69 1.54
N LEU A 152 5.64 -14.17 1.11
CA LEU A 152 4.68 -13.51 2.00
C LEU A 152 4.01 -14.49 2.97
N ALA A 153 3.70 -15.70 2.52
CA ALA A 153 3.10 -16.73 3.38
C ALA A 153 4.05 -17.19 4.50
N GLU A 154 5.37 -17.13 4.27
CA GLU A 154 6.38 -17.45 5.29
C GLU A 154 6.65 -16.31 6.27
N ALA A 155 6.46 -15.05 5.84
CA ALA A 155 6.70 -13.87 6.66
C ALA A 155 5.49 -13.48 7.55
N MET A 156 4.31 -14.06 7.31
CA MET A 156 3.13 -13.89 8.13
C MET A 156 3.03 -15.03 9.17
N PRO A 157 2.95 -14.75 10.48
CA PRO A 157 2.89 -15.76 11.53
C PRO A 157 1.60 -16.60 11.54
#